data_AF-A0AAW8EVC9-F1
#
_entry.id   AF-A0AAW8EVC9-F1
#
_cell.length_a   1.000
_cell.length_b   1.000
_cell.length_c   1.000
_cell.angle_alpha   90.00
_cell.angle_beta   90.00
_cell.angle_gamma   90.00
#
_symmetry.space_group_name_H-M   'P 1'
#
loop_
_entity.id
_entity.type
_entity.pdbx_description
1 polymer ?
#
loop_
_entity_poly.entity_id
_entity_poly.type
_entity_poly.pdbx_seq_one_letter_code
_entity_poly.pdbx_strand_id
1 'polypeptide(L)'
;MNARTLAWMLAWGIPSASLILGIVLTVMAQVDVWAEFGAHTYEASRIVVWPAGVALLATGVLGLTAVSLATALTVRPDRSR
;
A
#
# COMPACT_ATOMS: atom_id res chain seq x y z
N MET A 1 2.91 -24.59 5.19
CA MET A 1 3.50 -23.26 5.46
C MET A 1 2.95 -22.80 6.80
N ASN A 2 3.80 -22.48 7.78
CA ASN A 2 3.35 -22.21 9.15
C ASN A 2 2.82 -20.78 9.27
N ALA A 3 1.83 -20.56 10.15
CA ALA A 3 1.18 -19.25 10.34
C ALA A 3 2.20 -18.12 10.62
N ARG A 4 3.28 -18.42 11.33
CA ARG A 4 4.39 -17.49 11.60
C ARG A 4 5.09 -17.01 10.33
N THR A 5 5.37 -17.90 9.39
CA THR A 5 6.06 -17.57 8.14
C THR A 5 5.16 -16.71 7.24
N LEU A 6 3.87 -17.05 7.18
CA LEU A 6 2.87 -16.28 6.45
C LEU A 6 2.72 -14.87 7.03
N ALA A 7 2.60 -14.75 8.35
CA ALA A 7 2.52 -13.45 9.02
C ALA A 7 3.76 -12.59 8.75
N TRP A 8 4.94 -13.21 8.73
CA TRP A 8 6.19 -12.52 8.41
C TRP A 8 6.23 -12.01 6.96
N MET A 9 5.79 -12.83 6.00
CA MET A 9 5.70 -12.41 4.60
C MET A 9 4.70 -11.26 4.42
N LEU A 10 3.53 -11.34 5.06
CA LEU A 10 2.50 -10.30 4.98
C LEU A 10 2.95 -8.99 5.65
N ALA A 11 3.71 -9.07 6.75
CA ALA A 11 4.23 -7.90 7.43
C ALA A 11 5.10 -7.01 6.52
N TRP A 12 5.86 -7.59 5.60
CA TRP A 12 6.62 -6.81 4.60
C TRP A 12 5.87 -6.58 3.29
N GLY A 13 5.07 -7.56 2.87
CA GLY A 13 4.34 -7.53 1.62
C GLY A 13 3.28 -6.43 1.58
N ILE A 14 2.46 -6.31 2.63
CA ILE A 14 1.35 -5.35 2.67
C ILE A 14 1.87 -3.89 2.62
N PRO A 15 2.84 -3.46 3.45
CA PRO A 15 3.36 -2.11 3.38
C PRO A 15 4.05 -1.78 2.06
N SER A 16 4.78 -2.76 1.48
CA SER A 16 5.45 -2.59 0.19
C SER A 16 4.46 -2.43 -0.96
N ALA A 17 3.41 -3.25 -0.99
CA ALA A 17 2.33 -3.14 -1.97
C ALA A 17 1.60 -1.81 -1.83
N SER A 18 1.33 -1.36 -0.60
CA SER A 18 0.74 -0.05 -0.32
C SER A 18 1.60 1.09 -0.87
N LEU A 19 2.92 1.04 -0.66
CA LEU A 19 3.84 2.03 -1.23
C LEU A 19 3.80 2.07 -2.75
N ILE A 20 3.88 0.90 -3.40
CA ILE A 20 3.87 0.80 -4.87
C ILE A 20 2.56 1.39 -5.42
N LEU A 21 1.42 0.96 -4.88
CA LEU A 21 0.10 1.48 -5.29
C LEU A 21 -0.04 2.98 -5.01
N GLY A 22 0.49 3.44 -3.86
CA GLY A 22 0.50 4.85 -3.50
C GLY A 22 1.28 5.71 -4.49
N ILE A 23 2.47 5.26 -4.91
CA ILE A 23 3.27 5.94 -5.95
C ILE A 23 2.47 6.01 -7.25
N VAL A 24 1.93 4.89 -7.71
CA VAL A 24 1.20 4.81 -8.99
C VAL A 24 0.00 5.76 -9.00
N LEU A 25 -0.83 5.72 -7.96
CA LEU A 25 -2.02 6.57 -7.88
C LEU A 25 -1.68 8.06 -7.75
N THR A 26 -0.59 8.38 -7.05
CA THR A 26 -0.14 9.78 -6.93
C THR A 26 0.37 10.32 -8.26
N VAL A 27 1.08 9.50 -9.05
CA VAL A 27 1.62 9.87 -10.37
C VAL A 27 0.52 9.98 -11.42
N MET A 28 -0.39 9.01 -11.50
CA MET A 28 -1.48 9.03 -12.47
C MET A 28 -2.48 10.17 -12.19
N ALA A 29 -2.66 10.49 -10.90
CA ALA A 29 -3.48 11.55 -10.33
C ALA A 29 -4.98 11.50 -10.61
N GLN A 30 -5.38 11.02 -11.78
CA GLN A 30 -6.74 10.91 -12.26
C GLN A 30 -6.91 9.57 -12.98
N VAL A 31 -8.11 9.00 -12.91
CA VAL A 31 -8.49 7.78 -13.64
C VAL A 31 -9.79 8.06 -14.38
N ASP A 32 -9.83 7.67 -15.65
CA ASP A 32 -11.04 7.74 -16.46
C ASP A 32 -11.88 6.48 -16.22
N VAL A 33 -13.10 6.69 -15.73
CA VAL A 33 -14.09 5.64 -15.51
C VAL A 33 -15.12 5.75 -16.62
N TRP A 34 -15.20 4.70 -17.43
CA TRP A 34 -16.19 4.58 -18.49
C TRP A 34 -17.47 3.98 -17.89
N ALA A 35 -18.55 4.76 -17.91
CA ALA A 35 -19.87 4.28 -17.50
C ALA A 35 -20.81 4.28 -18.71
N GLU A 36 -21.70 3.29 -18.75
CA GLU A 36 -22.76 3.25 -19.76
C GLU A 36 -23.71 4.43 -19.54
N PHE A 37 -23.86 5.25 -20.58
CA PHE A 37 -24.75 6.40 -20.59
C PHE A 37 -25.68 6.28 -21.80
N GLY A 38 -26.81 5.59 -21.65
CA GLY A 38 -27.78 5.36 -22.73
C GLY A 38 -27.48 4.15 -23.62
N ALA A 39 -28.27 3.98 -24.69
CA ALA A 39 -28.17 2.84 -25.60
C ALA A 39 -26.89 2.93 -26.45
N HIS A 40 -25.84 2.23 -26.01
CA HIS A 40 -24.55 2.06 -26.70
C HIS A 40 -23.61 3.28 -26.72
N THR A 41 -23.82 4.26 -25.84
CA THR A 41 -22.90 5.39 -25.63
C THR A 41 -22.21 5.26 -24.28
N TYR A 42 -20.88 5.41 -24.26
CA TYR A 42 -20.07 5.42 -23.05
C TYR A 42 -19.63 6.85 -22.75
N GLU A 43 -19.85 7.31 -21.53
CA GLU A 43 -19.34 8.60 -21.05
C GLU A 43 -18.13 8.34 -20.14
N ALA A 44 -17.03 9.05 -20.41
CA ALA A 44 -15.84 9.01 -19.56
C ALA A 44 -15.99 10.05 -18.45
N SER A 45 -16.08 9.59 -17.21
CA SER A 45 -15.98 10.45 -16.03
C SER A 45 -14.57 10.39 -15.45
N ARG A 46 -13.99 11.54 -15.16
CA ARG A 46 -12.64 11.65 -14.62
C ARG A 46 -12.68 11.77 -13.11
N ILE A 47 -12.11 10.79 -12.41
CA ILE A 47 -12.05 10.76 -10.96
C ILE A 47 -10.63 11.12 -10.50
N VAL A 48 -10.53 12.03 -9.54
CA VAL A 48 -9.26 12.42 -8.92
C VAL A 48 -8.87 11.39 -7.87
N VAL A 49 -7.76 10.67 -8.07
CA VAL A 49 -7.32 9.55 -7.22
C VAL A 49 -6.02 9.83 -6.46
N TRP A 50 -5.32 10.92 -6.74
CA TRP A 50 -4.06 11.26 -6.05
C TRP A 50 -4.19 11.32 -4.51
N PRO A 51 -5.31 11.78 -3.89
CA PRO A 51 -5.41 11.81 -2.43
C PRO A 51 -5.35 10.40 -1.81
N ALA A 52 -5.94 9.42 -2.50
CA ALA A 52 -5.84 8.01 -2.10
C ALA A 52 -4.40 7.50 -2.25
N GLY A 53 -3.70 7.92 -3.31
CA GLY A 53 -2.28 7.65 -3.49
C GLY A 53 -1.42 8.14 -2.33
N VAL A 54 -1.63 9.38 -1.89
CA VAL A 54 -0.92 9.97 -0.74
C VAL A 54 -1.21 9.21 0.57
N ALA A 55 -2.46 8.80 0.79
CA ALA A 55 -2.82 7.99 1.96
C ALA A 55 -2.11 6.62 1.95
N LEU A 56 -2.03 5.96 0.79
CA LEU A 56 -1.32 4.68 0.64
C LEU A 56 0.20 4.83 0.80
N LEU A 57 0.77 5.95 0.36
CA LEU A 57 2.18 6.28 0.61
C LEU A 57 2.44 6.42 2.11
N ALA A 58 1.65 7.24 2.81
CA ALA A 58 1.80 7.47 4.24
C ALA A 58 1.68 6.16 5.04
N THR A 59 0.64 5.38 4.77
CA THR A 59 0.43 4.08 5.44
C THR A 59 1.51 3.06 5.11
N GLY A 60 2.01 3.01 3.87
CA GLY A 60 3.08 2.11 3.48
C GLY A 60 4.43 2.46 4.14
N VAL A 61 4.78 3.75 4.22
CA VAL A 61 5.98 4.22 4.95
C VAL A 61 5.86 3.87 6.43
N LEU A 62 4.73 4.18 7.07
CA LEU A 62 4.51 3.86 8.49
C LEU A 62 4.57 2.35 8.75
N GLY A 63 3.97 1.54 7.86
CA GLY A 63 4.01 0.08 7.94
C GLY A 63 5.43 -0.47 7.85
N LEU A 64 6.23 -0.03 6.87
CA LEU A 64 7.64 -0.45 6.77
C LEU A 64 8.46 -0.01 7.98
N THR A 65 8.21 1.20 8.49
CA THR A 65 8.91 1.72 9.68
C THR A 65 8.61 0.86 10.91
N ALA A 66 7.33 0.53 11.13
CA ALA A 66 6.90 -0.32 12.24
C ALA A 66 7.50 -1.72 12.16
N VAL A 67 7.48 -2.34 10.97
CA VAL A 67 8.00 -3.69 10.77
C VAL A 67 9.53 -3.72 10.92
N SER A 68 10.22 -2.67 10.44
CA SER A 68 11.66 -2.50 10.64
C SER A 68 12.01 -2.38 12.12
N LEU A 69 11.23 -1.59 12.88
CA LEU A 69 11.41 -1.42 14.30
C LEU A 69 11.16 -2.73 15.06
N ALA A 70 10.07 -3.44 14.75
CA ALA A 70 9.75 -4.74 15.34
C ALA A 70 10.87 -5.75 15.07
N THR A 71 11.40 -5.78 13.84
CA THR A 71 12.52 -6.63 13.45
C THR A 71 13.78 -6.29 14.26
N ALA A 72 14.12 -5.00 14.38
CA ALA A 72 15.27 -4.54 15.16
C ALA A 72 15.16 -4.93 16.65
N LEU A 73 13.97 -4.85 17.23
CA LEU A 73 13.72 -5.27 18.61
C LEU A 73 13.85 -6.78 18.79
N THR A 74 13.38 -7.59 17.84
CA THR A 74 13.51 -9.05 17.91
C THR A 74 14.94 -9.55 17.69
N VAL A 75 15.77 -8.80 16.94
CA VAL A 75 17.16 -9.16 16.66
C VAL A 75 18.11 -8.68 17.75
N ARG A 76 17.70 -7.71 18.59
CA ARG A 76 18.53 -7.16 19.65
C ARG A 76 18.94 -8.30 20.61
N PRO A 77 20.22 -8.72 20.63
CA PRO A 77 20.66 -9.74 21.55
C PRO A 77 20.57 -9.15 22.95
N ASP A 78 19.98 -9.91 23.86
CA ASP A 78 19.96 -9.56 25.27
C ASP A 78 21.39 -9.29 25.73
N ARG A 79 21.68 -8.03 26.04
CA ARG A 79 23.00 -7.59 26.49
C ARG A 79 23.15 -7.71 28.01
N SER A 80 22.27 -8.42 28.70
CA SER A 80 22.55 -8.89 30.06
C SER A 80 23.26 -10.25 30.01
N ARG A 81 24.59 -10.17 30.01
CA ARG A 81 25.38 -11.05 30.87
C ARG A 81 24.97 -10.83 32.33
#